data_AF-A0A1I7WPX4-F1
#
_entry.id   AF-A0A1I7WPX4-F1
#
_cell.length_a   1.000
_cell.length_b   1.000
_cell.length_c   1.000
_cell.angle_alpha   90.00
_cell.angle_beta   90.00
_cell.angle_gamma   90.00
#
_symmetry.space_group_name_H-M   'P 1'
#
loop_
_entity.id
_entity.type
_entity.pdbx_description
1 polymer ?
#
loop_
_entity_poly.entity_id
_entity_poly.type
_entity_poly.pdbx_seq_one_letter_code
_entity_poly.pdbx_strand_id
1 'polypeptide(L)'
;MVMEETANYAVAERSEGSLLKSLTFAIAMSFHSILEGFALGVQDTPARIVTLFISLILHKGIEAFSVGLQISKGNSDKIKQVIATILVYALMTPIGSGLGTLLQNTFLYLCA
;
A
#
# COMPACT_ATOMS: atom_id res chain seq x y z
N MET A 1 -40.75 -5.84 14.53
CA MET A 1 -40.56 -4.56 13.82
C MET A 1 -39.50 -3.68 14.52
N VAL A 2 -39.60 -3.36 15.82
CA VAL A 2 -38.58 -2.53 16.52
C VAL A 2 -37.19 -3.19 16.67
N MET A 3 -37.13 -4.53 16.72
CA MET A 3 -35.85 -5.27 16.81
C MET A 3 -35.12 -5.42 15.47
N GLU A 4 -35.82 -5.21 14.35
CA GLU A 4 -35.23 -5.29 13.00
C GLU A 4 -34.58 -3.95 12.61
N GLU A 5 -35.13 -2.84 13.11
CA GLU A 5 -34.57 -1.51 12.99
C GLU A 5 -33.27 -1.35 13.80
N THR A 6 -33.26 -1.76 15.08
CA THR A 6 -32.07 -1.68 15.94
C THR A 6 -30.91 -2.56 15.48
N ALA A 7 -31.21 -3.71 14.86
CA ALA A 7 -30.20 -4.53 14.20
C ALA A 7 -29.64 -3.83 12.95
N ASN A 8 -30.47 -3.14 12.16
CA ASN A 8 -30.04 -2.42 10.97
C ASN A 8 -29.13 -1.22 11.30
N TYR A 9 -29.41 -0.49 12.40
CA TYR A 9 -28.54 0.60 12.88
C TYR A 9 -27.19 0.08 13.40
N ALA A 10 -27.18 -1.01 14.17
CA ALA A 10 -25.96 -1.63 14.66
C ALA A 10 -25.11 -2.25 13.53
N VAL A 11 -25.74 -2.76 12.47
CA VAL A 11 -25.07 -3.29 11.27
C VAL A 11 -24.51 -2.16 10.40
N ALA A 12 -25.22 -1.04 10.25
CA ALA A 12 -24.76 0.13 9.52
C ALA A 12 -23.52 0.77 10.19
N GLU A 13 -23.54 0.95 11.51
CA GLU A 13 -22.41 1.52 12.26
C GLU A 13 -21.17 0.61 12.23
N ARG A 14 -21.36 -0.72 12.29
CA ARG A 14 -20.28 -1.71 12.18
C ARG A 14 -19.67 -1.76 10.77
N SER A 15 -20.50 -1.55 9.74
CA SER A 15 -20.08 -1.45 8.35
C SER A 15 -19.28 -0.18 8.10
N GLU A 16 -19.77 1.00 8.50
CA GLU A 16 -19.06 2.28 8.36
C GLU A 16 -17.72 2.26 9.08
N GLY A 17 -17.69 1.78 10.33
CA GLY A 17 -16.45 1.63 11.09
C GLY A 17 -15.45 0.67 10.42
N SER A 18 -15.92 -0.34 9.68
CA SER A 18 -15.04 -1.24 8.92
C SER A 18 -14.51 -0.60 7.62
N LEU A 19 -15.34 0.18 6.93
CA LEU A 19 -14.97 0.88 5.70
C LEU A 19 -13.96 1.99 5.95
N LEU A 20 -14.16 2.79 7.00
CA LEU A 20 -13.21 3.83 7.41
C LEU A 20 -11.85 3.25 7.78
N LYS A 21 -11.84 2.10 8.48
CA LYS A 21 -10.60 1.37 8.81
C LYS A 21 -9.89 0.88 7.56
N SER A 22 -10.62 0.23 6.64
CA SER A 22 -10.02 -0.26 5.40
C SER A 22 -9.52 0.86 4.49
N LEU A 23 -10.22 1.99 4.42
CA LEU A 23 -9.80 3.16 3.65
C LEU A 23 -8.55 3.82 4.24
N THR A 24 -8.56 4.12 5.55
CA THR A 24 -7.40 4.72 6.23
C THR A 24 -6.18 3.81 6.13
N PHE A 25 -6.38 2.50 6.28
CA PHE A 25 -5.32 1.50 6.11
C PHE A 25 -4.76 1.50 4.68
N ALA A 26 -5.62 1.48 3.66
CA ALA A 26 -5.20 1.51 2.26
C ALA A 26 -4.37 2.77 1.95
N ILE A 27 -4.82 3.94 2.41
CA ILE A 27 -4.10 5.21 2.22
C ILE A 27 -2.73 5.16 2.91
N ALA A 28 -2.67 4.74 4.18
CA ALA A 28 -1.43 4.66 4.93
C ALA A 28 -0.42 3.72 4.26
N MET A 29 -0.88 2.55 3.82
CA MET A 29 -0.05 1.58 3.11
C MET A 29 0.42 2.12 1.76
N SER A 30 -0.43 2.83 1.00
CA SER A 30 -0.01 3.47 -0.26
C SER A 30 1.15 4.46 -0.05
N PHE A 31 1.07 5.33 0.97
CA PHE A 31 2.17 6.24 1.29
C PHE A 31 3.44 5.49 1.70
N HIS A 32 3.31 4.44 2.53
CA HIS A 32 4.43 3.59 2.91
C HIS A 32 5.16 3.04 1.68
N SER A 33 4.40 2.45 0.75
CA SER A 33 4.92 1.84 -0.47
C SER A 33 5.63 2.84 -1.41
N ILE A 34 5.15 4.09 -1.49
CA ILE A 34 5.81 5.16 -2.26
C ILE A 34 7.13 5.55 -1.60
N LEU A 35 7.14 5.76 -0.28
CA LEU A 35 8.33 6.19 0.47
C LEU A 35 9.43 5.14 0.44
N GLU A 36 9.09 3.86 0.55
CA GLU A 36 10.03 2.74 0.37
C GLU A 36 10.68 2.74 -1.01
N GLY A 37 9.86 2.88 -2.05
CA GLY A 37 10.33 2.99 -3.42
C GLY A 37 11.27 4.17 -3.58
N PHE A 38 10.87 5.34 -3.07
CA PHE A 38 11.68 6.55 -3.11
C PHE A 38 13.03 6.35 -2.42
N ALA A 39 13.04 5.77 -1.22
CA ALA A 39 14.25 5.46 -0.48
C ALA A 39 15.18 4.53 -1.27
N LEU A 40 14.63 3.54 -1.98
CA LEU A 40 15.41 2.69 -2.90
C LEU A 40 16.00 3.47 -4.08
N GLY A 41 15.23 4.36 -4.69
CA GLY A 41 15.65 5.11 -5.88
C GLY A 41 16.74 6.16 -5.61
N VAL A 42 16.81 6.71 -4.40
CA VAL A 42 17.85 7.68 -4.02
C VAL A 42 19.17 7.05 -3.57
N GLN A 43 19.28 5.72 -3.59
CA GLN A 43 20.54 5.07 -3.24
C GLN A 43 21.58 5.28 -4.34
N ASP A 44 22.80 5.60 -3.92
CA ASP A 44 23.93 6.00 -4.76
C ASP A 44 24.90 4.86 -5.06
N THR A 45 24.86 3.79 -4.26
CA THR A 45 25.78 2.65 -4.40
C THR A 45 25.03 1.33 -4.61
N PRO A 46 25.57 0.43 -5.46
CA PRO A 46 24.93 -0.85 -5.76
C PRO A 46 24.76 -1.73 -4.52
N ALA A 47 25.70 -1.68 -3.58
CA ALA A 47 25.60 -2.42 -2.32
C ALA A 47 24.36 -2.00 -1.51
N ARG A 48 24.12 -0.69 -1.35
CA ARG A 48 22.95 -0.15 -0.63
C ARG A 48 21.64 -0.47 -1.35
N ILE A 49 21.62 -0.37 -2.68
CA ILE A 49 20.47 -0.75 -3.50
C ILE A 49 20.09 -2.21 -3.26
N VAL A 50 21.04 -3.13 -3.35
CA VAL A 50 20.79 -4.57 -3.15
C VAL A 50 20.32 -4.86 -1.73
N THR A 51 20.95 -4.28 -0.72
CA THR A 51 20.54 -4.46 0.69
C THR A 51 19.10 -4.01 0.92
N LEU A 52 18.72 -2.82 0.45
CA LEU A 52 17.34 -2.33 0.59
C LEU A 52 16.36 -3.15 -0.26
N PHE A 53 16.77 -3.62 -1.44
CA PHE A 53 15.89 -4.39 -2.32
C PHE A 53 15.55 -5.76 -1.72
N ILE A 54 16.54 -6.44 -1.14
CA ILE A 54 16.31 -7.69 -0.40
C ILE A 54 15.40 -7.44 0.79
N SER A 55 15.65 -6.39 1.57
CA SER A 55 14.77 -6.00 2.67
C SER A 55 13.34 -5.81 2.17
N LEU A 56 13.16 -5.02 1.09
CA LEU A 56 11.87 -4.73 0.48
C LEU A 56 11.11 -5.99 0.08
N ILE A 57 11.72 -6.92 -0.66
CA ILE A 57 11.04 -8.15 -1.09
C ILE A 57 10.52 -8.95 0.11
N LEU A 58 11.29 -9.01 1.20
CA LEU A 58 10.92 -9.78 2.39
C LEU A 58 9.64 -9.25 3.05
N HIS A 59 9.45 -7.92 3.13
CA HIS A 59 8.24 -7.35 3.74
C HIS A 59 7.12 -7.05 2.74
N LYS A 60 7.39 -6.93 1.43
CA LYS A 60 6.37 -6.58 0.42
C LYS A 60 5.24 -7.60 0.33
N GLY A 61 5.57 -8.88 0.45
CA GLY A 61 4.57 -9.95 0.45
C GLY A 61 3.65 -9.88 1.66
N ILE A 62 4.21 -9.60 2.84
CA ILE A 62 3.49 -9.51 4.11
C ILE A 62 2.51 -8.32 4.09
N GLU A 63 2.95 -7.19 3.55
CA GLU A 63 2.12 -6.00 3.38
C GLU A 63 0.98 -6.21 2.40
N ALA A 64 1.27 -6.77 1.22
CA ALA A 64 0.27 -7.04 0.20
C ALA A 64 -0.80 -8.03 0.73
N PHE A 65 -0.39 -9.01 1.53
CA PHE A 65 -1.30 -9.93 2.19
C PHE A 65 -2.19 -9.21 3.22
N SER A 66 -1.62 -8.34 4.06
CA SER A 66 -2.36 -7.56 5.04
C SER A 66 -3.41 -6.64 4.39
N VAL A 67 -3.03 -5.93 3.32
CA VAL A 67 -3.93 -5.10 2.51
C VAL A 67 -5.05 -5.94 1.88
N GLY A 68 -4.70 -7.08 1.28
CA GLY A 68 -5.69 -7.98 0.69
C GLY A 68 -6.70 -8.50 1.73
N LEU A 69 -6.24 -8.87 2.92
CA LEU A 69 -7.09 -9.34 4.02
C LEU A 69 -8.03 -8.23 4.54
N GLN A 70 -7.52 -7.01 4.70
CA GLN A 70 -8.29 -5.87 5.19
C GLN A 70 -9.39 -5.45 4.20
N ILE A 71 -9.17 -5.58 2.90
CA ILE A 71 -10.14 -5.27 1.84
C ILE A 71 -11.14 -6.42 1.64
N SER A 72 -10.72 -7.67 1.85
CA SER A 72 -11.59 -8.86 1.75
C SER A 72 -12.67 -8.91 2.84
N LYS A 73 -12.50 -8.20 3.95
CA LYS A 73 -13.39 -8.19 5.14
C LYS A 73 -14.83 -7.67 4.94
N GLY A 74 -15.35 -7.56 3.72
CA GLY A 74 -16.67 -6.98 3.44
C GLY A 74 -17.54 -7.69 2.39
N ASN A 75 -17.17 -8.87 1.88
CA ASN A 75 -17.96 -9.89 1.15
C ASN A 75 -17.05 -10.72 0.23
N SER A 76 -17.26 -12.04 0.17
CA SER A 76 -16.38 -13.03 -0.46
C SER A 76 -16.27 -12.94 -2.00
N ASP A 77 -17.19 -12.25 -2.68
CA ASP A 77 -17.21 -12.16 -4.16
C ASP A 77 -16.32 -11.04 -4.75
N LYS A 78 -15.47 -10.42 -3.93
CA LYS A 78 -14.65 -9.26 -4.30
C LYS A 78 -13.20 -9.59 -4.66
N ILE A 79 -12.87 -10.85 -4.98
CA ILE A 79 -11.52 -11.26 -5.40
C ILE A 79 -10.93 -10.35 -6.49
N LYS A 80 -11.74 -9.93 -7.47
CA LYS A 80 -11.30 -8.99 -8.52
C LYS A 80 -10.87 -7.63 -7.96
N GLN A 81 -11.60 -7.10 -6.97
CA GLN A 81 -11.24 -5.85 -6.31
C GLN A 81 -9.97 -6.01 -5.48
N VAL A 82 -9.84 -7.11 -4.73
CA VAL A 82 -8.64 -7.43 -3.94
C VAL A 82 -7.40 -7.48 -4.84
N ILE A 83 -7.46 -8.24 -5.95
CA ILE A 83 -6.36 -8.33 -6.92
C ILE A 83 -6.05 -6.95 -7.51
N ALA A 84 -7.07 -6.17 -7.91
CA ALA A 84 -6.86 -4.82 -8.42
C ALA A 84 -6.14 -3.91 -7.41
N THR A 85 -6.53 -3.94 -6.14
CA THR A 85 -5.85 -3.17 -5.08
C THR A 85 -4.43 -3.64 -4.79
N ILE A 86 -4.16 -4.95 -4.84
CA ILE A 86 -2.79 -5.48 -4.71
C ILE A 86 -1.92 -5.03 -5.89
N LEU A 87 -2.45 -5.04 -7.11
CA LEU A 87 -1.73 -4.55 -8.29
C LEU A 87 -1.43 -3.05 -8.19
N VAL A 88 -2.42 -2.24 -7.80
CA VAL A 88 -2.21 -0.80 -7.56
C VAL A 88 -1.17 -0.58 -6.47
N TYR A 89 -1.23 -1.33 -5.36
CA TYR A 89 -0.25 -1.28 -4.28
C TYR A 89 1.16 -1.62 -4.74
N ALA A 90 1.30 -2.66 -5.56
CA ALA A 90 2.58 -3.11 -6.11
C ALA A 90 3.20 -2.07 -7.05
N LEU A 91 2.39 -1.30 -7.79
CA LEU A 91 2.86 -0.23 -8.66
C LEU A 91 3.37 1.01 -7.91
N MET A 92 2.98 1.22 -6.65
CA MET A 92 3.42 2.38 -5.87
C MET A 92 4.94 2.38 -5.59
N THR A 93 5.54 1.20 -5.37
CA THR A 93 6.99 1.05 -5.15
C THR A 93 7.83 1.41 -6.38
N PRO A 94 7.58 0.87 -7.60
CA PRO A 94 8.32 1.30 -8.78
C PRO A 94 8.08 2.77 -9.13
N ILE A 95 6.88 3.32 -8.86
CA ILE A 95 6.64 4.77 -9.00
C ILE A 95 7.56 5.56 -8.05
N GLY A 96 7.58 5.20 -6.77
CA GLY A 96 8.47 5.85 -5.79
C GLY A 96 9.94 5.75 -6.18
N SER A 97 10.39 4.56 -6.63
CA SER A 97 11.76 4.32 -7.06
C SER A 97 12.15 5.10 -8.31
N GLY A 98 11.23 5.22 -9.28
CA GLY A 98 11.41 6.07 -10.45
C GLY A 98 11.61 7.54 -10.05
N LEU A 99 10.78 8.05 -9.14
CA LEU A 99 10.91 9.42 -8.63
C LEU A 99 12.22 9.65 -7.87
N GLY A 100 12.61 8.70 -7.01
CA GLY A 100 13.88 8.75 -6.28
C GLY A 100 15.09 8.76 -7.22
N THR A 101 15.07 7.89 -8.24
CA THR A 101 16.11 7.81 -9.26
C THR A 101 16.20 9.10 -10.07
N LEU A 102 15.05 9.69 -10.42
CA LEU A 102 15.00 10.94 -11.18
C LEU A 102 15.63 12.09 -10.38
N LEU A 103 15.31 12.18 -9.09
CA LEU A 103 15.92 13.14 -8.17
C LEU A 103 17.42 12.91 -8.00
N GLN A 104 17.84 11.65 -7.84
CA GLN A 104 19.25 11.27 -7.73
C GLN A 104 20.04 11.66 -8.99
N ASN A 105 19.49 11.40 -10.18
CA ASN A 105 20.09 11.79 -11.44
C ASN A 105 20.20 13.32 -11.56
N THR A 106 19.13 14.07 -11.26
CA THR A 106 19.17 15.54 -11.32
C THR A 106 20.22 16.12 -10.38
N PHE A 107 20.37 15.58 -9.17
CA PHE A 107 21.39 16.01 -8.23
C PHE A 107 22.81 15.72 -8.76
N LEU A 108 23.02 14.55 -9.37
CA LEU A 108 24.29 14.19 -9.99
C LEU A 108 24.68 15.15 -11.12
N TYR A 109 23.74 15.53 -11.99
CA TYR A 109 23.97 16.50 -13.07
C TYR A 109 24.25 17.93 -12.58
N LEU A 110 23.73 18.32 -11.40
CA LEU A 110 23.94 19.65 -10.85
C LEU A 110 25.30 19.80 -10.14
N CYS A 111 25.85 18.68 -9.64
CA CYS A 111 27.13 18.63 -8.92
C CYS A 111 28.33 18.18 -9.78
N ALA A 112 28.10 17.74 -11.02
CA ALA A 112 29.15 17.36 -11.99
C ALA A 112 29.53 18.55 -12.89
#